data_AF-A0A7L4ZQB4-F1
#
_entry.id   AF-A0A7L4ZQB4-F1
#
_cell.length_a   1.000
_cell.length_b   1.000
_cell.length_c   1.000
_cell.angle_alpha   90.00
_cell.angle_beta   90.00
_cell.angle_gamma   90.00
#
_symmetry.space_group_name_H-M   'P 1'
#
loop_
_entity.id
_entity.type
_entity.pdbx_description
1 polymer ?
#
loop_
_entity_poly.entity_id
_entity_poly.type
_entity_poly.pdbx_seq_one_letter_code
_entity_poly.pdbx_strand_id
1 'polypeptide(L)'
;MKKKWLGVAIDTYDETDNGRDLVASKKAINYWKNLLENEFNFEHMTINNSFPLTDNNATKDNVIFALNKMVLDATDNDIHLFVFVGHGDFQEDKYSIVRDEILFNSNDYHDEKILLFGHDEVTDDEFRVVLSKNNNKGLFIFIFDCCYSGNIRPINVSQEEYDKIEQVKAAEIINKCIQTQSTKREKDNLQQDLVLAENTSPNIISKKNPFADKLESTGEEFQNISNAKQNIKKSINALIKTHPSFCSNKNSNIIVSKDFYASADISAIQKNIIDLHSNLFMRNNPLEISLNQNEILLCASSAYKKTYQPKIDGDYQSAFSYFLIKTIKEYLEKGILLSYNTLIESTTEKLKKENIYNNPQLIFSKIEFLTKQIFT
;
A
#
# COMPACT_ATOMS: atom_id res chain seq x y z
N MET A 1 4.21 -15.38 20.12
CA MET A 1 4.11 -14.79 18.78
C MET A 1 3.43 -15.78 17.87
N LYS A 2 2.22 -15.47 17.41
CA LYS A 2 1.55 -16.19 16.33
C LYS A 2 1.99 -15.55 15.01
N LYS A 3 2.17 -16.38 13.98
CA LYS A 3 2.38 -15.92 12.62
C LYS A 3 1.21 -16.41 11.79
N LYS A 4 0.35 -15.51 11.35
CA LYS A 4 -0.83 -15.85 10.55
C LYS A 4 -0.72 -15.22 9.18
N TRP A 5 -1.22 -15.90 8.16
CA TRP A 5 -1.28 -15.32 6.83
C TRP A 5 -2.58 -15.62 6.08
N LEU A 6 -2.92 -14.72 5.17
CA LEU A 6 -4.02 -14.86 4.23
C LEU A 6 -3.47 -14.70 2.81
N GLY A 7 -3.74 -15.68 1.96
CA GLY A 7 -3.42 -15.65 0.55
C GLY A 7 -4.69 -15.46 -0.28
N VAL A 8 -4.66 -14.47 -1.17
CA VAL A 8 -5.72 -14.18 -2.14
C VAL A 8 -5.11 -14.22 -3.54
N ALA A 9 -5.66 -15.05 -4.43
CA ALA A 9 -5.22 -15.13 -5.82
C ALA A 9 -6.40 -15.25 -6.77
N ILE A 10 -6.39 -14.47 -7.84
CA ILE A 10 -7.47 -14.50 -8.82
C ILE A 10 -6.87 -14.69 -10.19
N ASP A 11 -7.20 -15.82 -10.79
CA ASP A 11 -6.91 -16.12 -12.19
C ASP A 11 -8.16 -15.90 -13.05
N THR A 12 -9.36 -16.15 -12.51
CA THR A 12 -10.63 -15.94 -13.22
C THR A 12 -11.53 -14.97 -12.46
N TYR A 13 -11.95 -13.88 -13.09
CA TYR A 13 -12.68 -12.77 -12.43
C TYR A 13 -14.20 -12.86 -12.56
N ASP A 14 -14.70 -13.43 -13.66
CA ASP A 14 -16.10 -13.80 -13.87
C ASP A 14 -16.16 -14.75 -15.07
N GLU A 15 -17.17 -15.63 -15.12
CA GLU A 15 -17.41 -16.52 -16.27
C GLU A 15 -17.73 -15.76 -17.56
N THR A 16 -18.08 -14.46 -17.46
CA THR A 16 -18.43 -13.62 -18.59
C THR A 16 -17.31 -12.70 -19.08
N ASP A 17 -16.22 -12.53 -18.32
CA ASP A 17 -15.12 -11.60 -18.65
C ASP A 17 -13.82 -12.33 -19.00
N ASN A 18 -13.83 -13.02 -20.15
CA ASN A 18 -12.67 -13.74 -20.69
C ASN A 18 -11.44 -12.86 -21.00
N GLY A 19 -11.54 -11.53 -20.90
CA GLY A 19 -10.46 -10.61 -21.25
C GLY A 19 -9.48 -10.33 -20.11
N ARG A 20 -9.83 -10.71 -18.87
CA ARG A 20 -9.05 -10.37 -17.67
C ARG A 20 -8.40 -11.58 -17.00
N ASP A 21 -8.52 -12.76 -17.59
CA ASP A 21 -7.97 -13.95 -16.96
C ASP A 21 -6.44 -13.88 -16.85
N LEU A 22 -5.95 -14.21 -15.66
CA LEU A 22 -4.54 -14.39 -15.35
C LEU A 22 -4.24 -15.88 -15.29
N VAL A 23 -2.96 -16.24 -15.43
CA VAL A 23 -2.55 -17.66 -15.53
C VAL A 23 -1.56 -18.09 -14.46
N ALA A 24 -1.08 -17.15 -13.64
CA ALA A 24 -0.01 -17.40 -12.69
C ALA A 24 -0.32 -16.96 -11.24
N SER A 25 -1.52 -16.43 -10.95
CA SER A 25 -1.85 -15.91 -9.63
C SER A 25 -1.98 -17.04 -8.61
N LYS A 26 -2.75 -18.09 -8.92
CA LYS A 26 -2.90 -19.26 -8.02
C LYS A 26 -1.58 -19.98 -7.78
N LYS A 27 -0.75 -20.07 -8.83
CA LYS A 27 0.60 -20.64 -8.76
C LYS A 27 1.51 -19.84 -7.83
N ALA A 28 1.49 -18.51 -7.91
CA ALA A 28 2.27 -17.64 -7.02
C ALA A 28 1.87 -17.82 -5.54
N ILE A 29 0.57 -17.91 -5.23
CA ILE A 29 0.11 -18.16 -3.86
C ILE A 29 0.54 -19.54 -3.35
N ASN A 30 0.57 -20.57 -4.19
CA ASN A 30 1.11 -21.87 -3.79
C ASN A 30 2.62 -21.80 -3.47
N TYR A 31 3.40 -20.96 -4.16
CA TYR A 31 4.79 -20.71 -3.80
C TYR A 31 4.92 -19.98 -2.46
N TRP A 32 4.08 -18.97 -2.22
CA TRP A 32 4.01 -18.30 -0.92
C TRP A 32 3.66 -19.28 0.20
N LYS A 33 2.66 -20.15 0.00
CA LYS A 33 2.30 -21.18 0.97
C LYS A 33 3.48 -22.04 1.37
N ASN A 34 4.15 -22.63 0.38
CA ASN A 34 5.29 -23.49 0.63
C ASN A 34 6.43 -22.76 1.34
N LEU A 35 6.67 -21.49 1.03
CA LEU A 35 7.71 -20.70 1.71
C LEU A 35 7.30 -20.39 3.16
N LEU A 36 6.12 -19.84 3.37
CA LEU A 36 5.68 -19.29 4.66
C LEU A 36 5.44 -20.39 5.70
N GLU A 37 4.82 -21.50 5.29
CA GLU A 37 4.47 -22.59 6.20
C GLU A 37 5.72 -23.42 6.55
N ASN A 38 6.55 -23.76 5.57
CA ASN A 38 7.69 -24.66 5.79
C ASN A 38 8.92 -23.95 6.36
N GLU A 39 9.20 -22.71 5.94
CA GLU A 39 10.43 -22.02 6.34
C GLU A 39 10.20 -21.05 7.51
N PHE A 40 9.00 -20.48 7.63
CA PHE A 40 8.72 -19.40 8.60
C PHE A 40 7.66 -19.73 9.64
N ASN A 41 7.06 -20.94 9.59
CA ASN A 41 6.04 -21.42 10.52
C ASN A 41 4.80 -20.52 10.60
N PHE A 42 4.36 -19.96 9.47
CA PHE A 42 3.08 -19.26 9.39
C PHE A 42 1.92 -20.26 9.38
N GLU A 43 0.85 -19.94 10.09
CA GLU A 43 -0.45 -20.61 10.01
C GLU A 43 -1.34 -19.87 8.99
N HIS A 44 -1.85 -20.57 7.98
CA HIS A 44 -2.81 -19.95 7.07
C HIS A 44 -4.18 -19.77 7.72
N MET A 45 -4.88 -18.71 7.32
CA MET A 45 -6.25 -18.46 7.73
C MET A 45 -7.24 -19.08 6.77
N THR A 46 -8.17 -19.87 7.29
CA THR A 46 -9.30 -20.41 6.54
C THR A 46 -10.54 -19.53 6.72
N ILE A 47 -11.27 -19.32 5.62
CA ILE A 47 -12.54 -18.61 5.58
C ILE A 47 -13.53 -19.51 4.89
N ASN A 48 -14.64 -19.87 5.56
CA ASN A 48 -15.62 -20.82 5.04
C ASN A 48 -15.00 -22.15 4.54
N ASN A 49 -14.00 -22.65 5.26
CA ASN A 49 -13.20 -23.84 4.91
C ASN A 49 -12.38 -23.73 3.61
N SER A 50 -12.26 -22.53 3.05
CA SER A 50 -11.45 -22.24 1.87
C SER A 50 -10.11 -21.63 2.27
N PHE A 51 -9.04 -22.19 1.71
CA PHE A 51 -7.71 -21.59 1.69
C PHE A 51 -6.88 -22.14 0.52
N PRO A 52 -6.18 -21.29 -0.26
CA PRO A 52 -6.29 -19.82 -0.29
C PRO A 52 -7.67 -19.32 -0.74
N LEU A 53 -7.94 -18.01 -0.61
CA LEU A 53 -9.12 -17.41 -1.24
C LEU A 53 -8.81 -17.24 -2.73
N THR A 54 -9.45 -18.05 -3.58
CA THR A 54 -9.22 -18.00 -5.03
C THR A 54 -10.49 -17.89 -5.84
N ASP A 55 -10.41 -17.16 -6.96
CA ASP A 55 -11.49 -16.99 -7.94
C ASP A 55 -12.83 -16.75 -7.22
N ASN A 56 -13.85 -17.59 -7.42
CA ASN A 56 -15.18 -17.45 -6.82
C ASN A 56 -15.23 -17.41 -5.28
N ASN A 57 -14.16 -17.76 -4.58
CA ASN A 57 -14.04 -17.59 -3.13
C ASN A 57 -13.39 -16.25 -2.73
N ALA A 58 -12.67 -15.59 -3.64
CA ALA A 58 -12.03 -14.30 -3.42
C ALA A 58 -13.01 -13.13 -3.68
N THR A 59 -14.18 -13.18 -3.05
CA THR A 59 -15.18 -12.10 -3.08
C THR A 59 -14.82 -10.99 -2.08
N LYS A 60 -15.41 -9.80 -2.26
CA LYS A 60 -15.22 -8.68 -1.31
C LYS A 60 -15.55 -9.06 0.12
N ASP A 61 -16.69 -9.69 0.33
CA ASP A 61 -17.16 -10.08 1.65
C ASP A 61 -16.16 -11.02 2.35
N ASN A 62 -15.64 -12.03 1.64
CA ASN A 62 -14.68 -12.97 2.21
C ASN A 62 -13.35 -12.29 2.53
N VAL A 63 -12.84 -11.43 1.64
CA VAL A 63 -11.56 -10.70 1.85
C VAL A 63 -11.68 -9.73 3.02
N ILE A 64 -12.72 -8.89 3.06
CA ILE A 64 -12.94 -7.92 4.14
C ILE A 64 -13.21 -8.64 5.47
N PHE A 65 -13.99 -9.72 5.48
CA PHE A 65 -14.19 -10.52 6.69
C PHE A 65 -12.87 -11.09 7.22
N ALA A 66 -12.05 -11.65 6.34
CA ALA A 66 -10.76 -12.23 6.71
C ALA A 66 -9.79 -11.18 7.28
N LEU A 67 -9.70 -10.02 6.65
CA LEU A 67 -8.87 -8.90 7.12
C LEU A 67 -9.36 -8.38 8.47
N ASN A 68 -10.66 -8.18 8.66
CA ASN A 68 -11.22 -7.79 9.96
C ASN A 68 -10.88 -8.84 11.03
N LYS A 69 -10.97 -10.14 10.70
CA LYS A 69 -10.59 -11.21 11.62
C LYS A 69 -9.09 -11.17 11.96
N MET A 70 -8.21 -10.95 10.99
CA MET A 70 -6.77 -10.78 11.22
C MET A 70 -6.51 -9.66 12.23
N VAL A 71 -7.12 -8.51 11.99
CA VAL A 71 -6.96 -7.29 12.79
C VAL A 71 -7.51 -7.47 14.22
N LEU A 72 -8.67 -8.10 14.38
CA LEU A 72 -9.30 -8.29 15.69
C LEU A 72 -8.59 -9.39 16.53
N ASP A 73 -8.03 -10.40 15.88
CA ASP A 73 -7.31 -11.49 16.55
C ASP A 73 -5.87 -11.10 16.96
N ALA A 74 -5.35 -9.98 16.45
CA ALA A 74 -3.96 -9.58 16.63
C ALA A 74 -3.62 -9.21 18.08
N THR A 75 -2.43 -9.63 18.51
CA THR A 75 -1.79 -9.19 19.76
C THR A 75 -0.46 -8.51 19.47
N ASP A 76 0.10 -7.77 20.43
CA ASP A 76 1.29 -6.91 20.26
C ASP A 76 2.51 -7.63 19.65
N ASN A 77 2.61 -8.95 19.82
CA ASN A 77 3.73 -9.76 19.37
C ASN A 77 3.38 -10.69 18.19
N ASP A 78 2.23 -10.53 17.56
CA ASP A 78 1.84 -11.37 16.42
C ASP A 78 2.32 -10.76 15.10
N ILE A 79 2.50 -11.61 14.09
CA ILE A 79 2.81 -11.20 12.71
C ILE A 79 1.67 -11.67 11.83
N HIS A 80 1.05 -10.74 11.11
CA HIS A 80 -0.05 -10.97 10.20
C HIS A 80 0.40 -10.61 8.79
N LEU A 81 0.27 -11.55 7.85
CA LEU A 81 0.71 -11.36 6.47
C LEU A 81 -0.47 -11.51 5.50
N PHE A 82 -0.75 -10.47 4.72
CA PHE A 82 -1.71 -10.51 3.61
C PHE A 82 -0.95 -10.55 2.29
N VAL A 83 -1.23 -11.55 1.46
CA VAL A 83 -0.66 -11.67 0.11
C VAL A 83 -1.78 -11.65 -0.91
N PHE A 84 -1.76 -10.68 -1.82
CA PHE A 84 -2.67 -10.58 -2.95
C PHE A 84 -1.89 -10.72 -4.26
N VAL A 85 -2.39 -11.59 -5.14
CA VAL A 85 -1.87 -11.74 -6.52
C VAL A 85 -3.03 -11.68 -7.50
N GLY A 86 -3.06 -10.68 -8.36
CA GLY A 86 -4.19 -10.44 -9.24
C GLY A 86 -4.11 -9.12 -9.99
N HIS A 87 -5.25 -8.61 -10.42
CA HIS A 87 -5.40 -7.29 -11.01
C HIS A 87 -5.54 -6.25 -9.91
N GLY A 88 -4.80 -5.17 -10.11
CA GLY A 88 -5.06 -3.90 -9.44
C GLY A 88 -5.49 -2.91 -10.50
N ASP A 89 -6.30 -1.96 -10.08
CA ASP A 89 -6.81 -0.90 -10.93
C ASP A 89 -6.85 0.40 -10.11
N PHE A 90 -7.27 1.48 -10.76
CA PHE A 90 -7.56 2.73 -10.09
C PHE A 90 -8.90 3.27 -10.57
N GLN A 91 -9.50 4.18 -9.81
CA GLN A 91 -10.72 4.88 -10.20
C GLN A 91 -10.62 6.34 -9.81
N GLU A 92 -11.30 7.22 -10.54
CA GLU A 92 -11.42 8.62 -10.13
C GLU A 92 -12.03 8.73 -8.73
N ASP A 93 -11.35 9.47 -7.84
CA ASP A 93 -11.80 9.73 -6.49
C ASP A 93 -13.14 10.49 -6.53
N LYS A 94 -14.19 9.85 -6.03
CA LYS A 94 -15.54 10.44 -5.99
C LYS A 94 -15.74 11.41 -4.82
N TYR A 95 -14.84 11.41 -3.85
CA TYR A 95 -14.93 12.12 -2.57
C TYR A 95 -13.76 13.10 -2.36
N SER A 96 -13.52 13.95 -3.35
CA SER A 96 -12.52 15.05 -3.41
C SER A 96 -12.42 16.04 -2.22
N ILE A 97 -13.24 15.88 -1.18
CA ILE A 97 -13.35 16.80 -0.05
C ILE A 97 -12.48 16.38 1.15
N VAL A 98 -12.06 15.12 1.21
CA VAL A 98 -11.14 14.62 2.24
C VAL A 98 -9.92 14.08 1.54
N ARG A 99 -9.03 14.97 1.11
CA ARG A 99 -7.81 14.58 0.40
C ARG A 99 -6.84 13.87 1.36
N ASP A 100 -6.94 12.56 1.41
CA ASP A 100 -5.90 11.65 1.87
C ASP A 100 -4.65 11.67 0.97
N GLU A 101 -4.79 12.02 -0.30
CA GLU A 101 -3.67 12.22 -1.23
C GLU A 101 -2.81 13.48 -0.96
N ILE A 102 -3.26 14.43 -0.11
CA ILE A 102 -2.47 15.65 0.20
C ILE A 102 -1.09 15.29 0.76
N LEU A 103 -0.99 14.18 1.51
CA LEU A 103 0.25 13.81 2.18
C LEU A 103 1.39 13.46 1.20
N PHE A 104 1.07 13.13 -0.05
CA PHE A 104 2.08 12.71 -1.03
C PHE A 104 2.28 13.69 -2.20
N ASN A 105 1.58 14.83 -2.21
CA ASN A 105 1.66 15.81 -3.29
C ASN A 105 1.39 15.17 -4.67
N SER A 106 0.71 14.03 -4.70
CA SER A 106 0.25 13.36 -5.91
C SER A 106 -1.06 14.03 -6.27
N ASN A 107 -1.08 14.74 -7.38
CA ASN A 107 -2.31 15.27 -7.97
C ASN A 107 -2.97 14.19 -8.83
N ASP A 108 -3.00 12.92 -8.38
CA ASP A 108 -3.52 11.82 -9.19
C ASP A 108 -5.03 11.63 -9.08
N TYR A 109 -5.70 12.10 -8.03
CA TYR A 109 -7.17 12.09 -7.91
C TYR A 109 -7.77 10.70 -8.15
N HIS A 110 -7.09 9.65 -7.68
CA HIS A 110 -7.41 8.27 -8.01
C HIS A 110 -7.33 7.33 -6.81
N ASP A 111 -8.43 6.66 -6.46
CA ASP A 111 -8.40 5.56 -5.49
C ASP A 111 -7.80 4.32 -6.16
N GLU A 112 -6.72 3.78 -5.60
CA GLU A 112 -6.24 2.45 -6.00
C GLU A 112 -7.09 1.33 -5.40
N LYS A 113 -7.23 0.25 -6.15
CA LYS A 113 -8.06 -0.89 -5.76
C LYS A 113 -7.51 -2.22 -6.22
N ILE A 114 -7.78 -3.27 -5.45
CA ILE A 114 -7.67 -4.63 -5.95
C ILE A 114 -8.99 -5.05 -6.58
N LEU A 115 -8.92 -5.75 -7.70
CA LEU A 115 -10.09 -6.38 -8.30
C LEU A 115 -10.29 -7.76 -7.69
N LEU A 116 -11.54 -8.08 -7.39
CA LEU A 116 -12.00 -9.32 -6.79
C LEU A 116 -12.93 -10.07 -7.76
N PHE A 117 -13.27 -11.31 -7.41
CA PHE A 117 -14.20 -12.08 -8.23
C PHE A 117 -15.59 -11.43 -8.25
N GLY A 118 -16.28 -11.52 -9.39
CA GLY A 118 -17.60 -10.91 -9.60
C GLY A 118 -17.54 -9.41 -9.90
N HIS A 119 -16.37 -8.90 -10.31
CA HIS A 119 -16.10 -7.46 -10.48
C HIS A 119 -16.24 -6.63 -9.20
N ASP A 120 -16.19 -7.30 -8.06
CA ASP A 120 -16.01 -6.65 -6.78
C ASP A 120 -14.63 -5.96 -6.71
N GLU A 121 -14.50 -5.00 -5.82
CA GLU A 121 -13.26 -4.27 -5.59
C GLU A 121 -13.07 -3.95 -4.11
N VAL A 122 -11.81 -3.84 -3.69
CA VAL A 122 -11.46 -3.28 -2.39
C VAL A 122 -10.52 -2.11 -2.63
N THR A 123 -10.97 -0.91 -2.26
CA THR A 123 -10.17 0.31 -2.39
C THR A 123 -9.18 0.45 -1.24
N ASP A 124 -8.17 1.29 -1.41
CA ASP A 124 -7.22 1.68 -0.37
C ASP A 124 -7.90 2.24 0.88
N ASP A 125 -9.00 2.98 0.71
CA ASP A 125 -9.86 3.51 1.75
C ASP A 125 -10.51 2.40 2.59
N GLU A 126 -10.99 1.34 1.95
CA GLU A 126 -11.58 0.20 2.65
C GLU A 126 -10.51 -0.57 3.43
N PHE A 127 -9.32 -0.73 2.87
CA PHE A 127 -8.17 -1.25 3.63
C PHE A 127 -7.88 -0.37 4.85
N ARG A 128 -7.85 0.96 4.68
CA ARG A 128 -7.59 1.91 5.76
C ARG A 128 -8.61 1.79 6.89
N VAL A 129 -9.90 1.69 6.56
CA VAL A 129 -10.97 1.48 7.54
C VAL A 129 -10.78 0.18 8.30
N VAL A 130 -10.46 -0.93 7.63
CA VAL A 130 -10.24 -2.22 8.30
C VAL A 130 -9.02 -2.16 9.23
N LEU A 131 -7.91 -1.59 8.77
CA LEU A 131 -6.64 -1.57 9.49
C LEU A 131 -6.59 -0.56 10.63
N SER A 132 -7.40 0.50 10.57
CA SER A 132 -7.58 1.42 11.69
C SER A 132 -8.03 0.71 12.99
N LYS A 133 -8.66 -0.46 12.87
CA LYS A 133 -9.13 -1.27 14.01
C LYS A 133 -8.02 -2.02 14.73
N ASN A 134 -6.80 -2.06 14.18
CA ASN A 134 -5.68 -2.82 14.73
C ASN A 134 -5.15 -2.25 16.06
N ASN A 135 -5.41 -0.97 16.36
CA ASN A 135 -4.99 -0.32 17.61
C ASN A 135 -3.50 -0.56 17.95
N ASN A 136 -2.63 -0.57 16.92
CA ASN A 136 -1.18 -0.78 17.00
C ASN A 136 -0.72 -2.17 17.51
N LYS A 137 -1.56 -3.20 17.37
CA LYS A 137 -1.22 -4.57 17.76
C LYS A 137 -0.51 -5.33 16.65
N GLY A 138 0.57 -6.03 16.99
CA GLY A 138 1.30 -6.91 16.08
C GLY A 138 1.93 -6.17 14.90
N LEU A 139 2.61 -6.92 14.03
CA LEU A 139 3.15 -6.45 12.77
C LEU A 139 2.26 -6.92 11.63
N PHE A 140 1.74 -6.00 10.83
CA PHE A 140 0.99 -6.30 9.62
C PHE A 140 1.87 -6.10 8.39
N ILE A 141 1.96 -7.14 7.56
CA ILE A 141 2.74 -7.13 6.33
C ILE A 141 1.77 -7.35 5.18
N PHE A 142 1.86 -6.51 4.17
CA PHE A 142 1.07 -6.61 2.94
C PHE A 142 2.01 -6.86 1.77
N ILE A 143 1.65 -7.81 0.92
CA ILE A 143 2.34 -8.08 -0.33
C ILE A 143 1.31 -8.00 -1.44
N PHE A 144 1.44 -7.01 -2.31
CA PHE A 144 0.57 -6.83 -3.48
C PHE A 144 1.37 -7.09 -4.76
N ASP A 145 1.06 -8.20 -5.41
CA ASP A 145 1.56 -8.54 -6.74
C ASP A 145 0.50 -8.24 -7.79
N CYS A 146 0.27 -6.94 -7.99
CA CYS A 146 -0.71 -6.41 -8.92
C CYS A 146 -0.30 -5.02 -9.44
N CYS A 147 -0.93 -4.59 -10.54
CA CYS A 147 -0.77 -3.25 -11.10
C CYS A 147 -1.21 -2.17 -10.10
N TYR A 148 -0.69 -0.94 -10.26
CA TYR A 148 -1.14 0.23 -9.51
C TYR A 148 -1.14 0.05 -7.97
N SER A 149 -0.29 -0.82 -7.44
CA SER A 149 -0.31 -1.19 -6.02
C SER A 149 0.45 -0.23 -5.11
N GLY A 150 1.23 0.70 -5.66
CA GLY A 150 2.13 1.55 -4.89
C GLY A 150 1.46 2.40 -3.82
N ASN A 151 0.20 2.77 -4.01
CA ASN A 151 -0.57 3.61 -3.09
C ASN A 151 -1.80 2.88 -2.52
N ILE A 152 -2.00 1.60 -2.84
CA ILE A 152 -3.17 0.80 -2.43
C ILE A 152 -3.35 0.68 -0.90
N ARG A 153 -2.32 1.07 -0.15
CA ARG A 153 -2.39 1.28 1.28
C ARG A 153 -1.42 2.41 1.63
N PRO A 154 -1.89 3.67 1.74
CA PRO A 154 -1.03 4.74 2.19
C PRO A 154 -0.72 4.52 3.67
N ILE A 155 0.53 4.20 3.98
CA ILE A 155 0.96 4.01 5.35
C ILE A 155 1.21 5.39 5.97
N ASN A 156 0.48 5.67 7.05
CA ASN A 156 0.68 6.90 7.80
C ASN A 156 1.96 6.80 8.63
N VAL A 157 2.92 7.67 8.33
CA VAL A 157 4.17 7.80 9.05
C VAL A 157 4.07 9.04 9.95
N SER A 158 4.47 8.94 11.22
CA SER A 158 4.56 10.13 12.08
C SER A 158 5.54 11.15 11.49
N GLN A 159 5.31 12.45 11.71
CA GLN A 159 6.23 13.48 11.21
C GLN A 159 7.68 13.23 11.67
N GLU A 160 7.86 12.78 12.92
CA GLU A 160 9.18 12.43 13.45
C GLU A 160 9.83 11.29 12.65
N GLU A 161 9.08 10.23 12.34
CA GLU A 161 9.58 9.12 11.53
C GLU A 161 9.83 9.56 10.08
N TYR A 162 9.00 10.44 9.53
CA TYR A 162 9.22 11.01 8.20
C TYR A 162 10.54 11.79 8.14
N ASP A 163 10.82 12.63 9.13
CA ASP A 163 12.06 13.39 9.21
C ASP A 163 13.28 12.46 9.32
N LYS A 164 13.18 11.34 10.06
CA LYS A 164 14.21 10.30 10.10
C LYS A 164 14.43 9.65 8.73
N ILE A 165 13.34 9.31 8.03
CA ILE A 165 13.38 8.72 6.68
C ILE A 165 14.10 9.65 5.71
N GLU A 166 13.75 10.94 5.68
CA GLU A 166 14.37 11.90 4.78
C GLU A 166 15.86 12.12 5.10
N GLN A 167 16.24 12.15 6.39
CA GLN A 167 17.65 12.20 6.79
C GLN A 167 18.45 10.98 6.30
N VAL A 168 17.88 9.77 6.43
CA VAL A 168 18.52 8.52 5.96
C VAL A 168 18.68 8.54 4.44
N LYS A 169 17.63 8.89 3.68
CA LYS A 169 17.71 9.01 2.22
C LYS A 169 18.75 10.03 1.78
N ALA A 170 18.79 11.20 2.43
CA ALA A 170 19.77 12.23 2.12
C ALA A 170 21.21 11.73 2.36
N ALA A 171 21.44 11.03 3.48
CA ALA A 171 22.74 10.43 3.77
C ALA A 171 23.15 9.37 2.74
N GLU A 172 22.22 8.52 2.30
CA GLU A 172 22.47 7.53 1.24
C GLU A 172 22.84 8.18 -0.11
N ILE A 173 22.13 9.24 -0.50
CA ILE A 173 22.43 10.00 -1.73
C ILE A 173 23.82 10.62 -1.63
N ILE A 174 24.14 11.27 -0.50
CA ILE A 174 25.47 11.85 -0.26
C ILE A 174 26.55 10.77 -0.36
N ASN A 175 26.36 9.61 0.27
CA ASN A 175 27.32 8.50 0.22
C ASN A 175 27.50 7.95 -1.21
N LYS A 176 26.41 7.77 -1.97
CA LYS A 176 26.46 7.37 -3.39
C LYS A 176 27.21 8.41 -4.24
N CYS A 177 26.98 9.70 -3.99
CA CYS A 177 27.72 10.78 -4.65
C CYS A 177 29.21 10.74 -4.31
N ILE A 178 29.58 10.53 -3.05
CA ILE A 178 30.98 10.40 -2.61
C ILE A 178 31.66 9.21 -3.28
N GLN A 179 31.02 8.03 -3.30
CA GLN A 179 31.54 6.82 -3.96
C GLN A 179 31.68 7.00 -5.48
N THR A 180 30.74 7.69 -6.12
CA THR A 180 30.82 7.99 -7.56
C THR A 180 31.94 9.00 -7.84
N GLN A 181 32.15 9.97 -6.95
CA GLN A 181 33.26 10.93 -7.08
C GLN A 181 34.62 10.29 -6.81
N SER A 182 34.73 9.34 -5.87
CA SER A 182 36.00 8.63 -5.63
C SER A 182 36.38 7.76 -6.82
N THR A 183 35.43 6.98 -7.36
CA THR A 183 35.66 6.17 -8.57
C THR A 183 35.92 7.02 -9.81
N LYS A 184 35.27 8.18 -9.94
CA LYS A 184 35.58 9.14 -11.00
C LYS A 184 36.97 9.76 -10.81
N ARG A 185 37.35 10.17 -9.59
CA ARG A 185 38.70 10.70 -9.31
C ARG A 185 39.78 9.64 -9.54
N GLU A 186 39.54 8.39 -9.18
CA GLU A 186 40.47 7.29 -9.46
C GLU A 186 40.63 7.07 -10.98
N LYS A 187 39.52 7.10 -11.74
CA LYS A 187 39.56 7.06 -13.21
C LYS A 187 40.22 8.28 -13.82
N ASP A 188 39.92 9.48 -13.33
CA ASP A 188 40.50 10.74 -13.79
C ASP A 188 42.00 10.80 -13.44
N ASN A 189 42.44 10.22 -12.32
CA ASN A 189 43.86 10.08 -11.96
C ASN A 189 44.55 9.04 -12.85
N LEU A 190 43.95 7.86 -13.07
CA LEU A 190 44.46 6.87 -14.04
C LEU A 190 44.53 7.45 -15.46
N GLN A 191 43.55 8.28 -15.84
CA GLN A 191 43.48 8.92 -17.14
C GLN A 191 44.41 10.14 -17.22
N GLN A 192 44.66 10.85 -16.13
CA GLN A 192 45.71 11.87 -16.04
C GLN A 192 47.10 11.23 -16.08
N ASP A 193 47.31 10.07 -15.48
CA ASP A 193 48.55 9.30 -15.61
C ASP A 193 48.74 8.82 -17.06
N LEU A 194 47.66 8.46 -17.75
CA LEU A 194 47.65 8.14 -19.20
C LEU A 194 47.82 9.39 -20.09
N VAL A 195 47.28 10.55 -19.72
CA VAL A 195 47.36 11.82 -20.49
C VAL A 195 48.67 12.56 -20.22
N LEU A 196 49.25 12.46 -19.03
CA LEU A 196 50.63 12.89 -18.74
C LEU A 196 51.64 12.05 -19.52
N ALA A 197 51.28 10.83 -19.93
CA ALA A 197 52.01 10.03 -20.90
C ALA A 197 51.76 10.46 -22.36
N GLU A 198 50.71 11.23 -22.66
CA GLU A 198 50.25 11.57 -24.03
C GLU A 198 50.01 13.08 -24.26
N ASN A 199 50.96 13.95 -23.92
CA ASN A 199 51.13 15.33 -24.46
C ASN A 199 50.74 16.51 -23.55
N THR A 200 51.76 17.32 -23.26
CA THR A 200 51.87 18.76 -23.53
C THR A 200 50.63 19.57 -23.98
N SER A 201 50.31 20.57 -23.15
CA SER A 201 49.74 21.92 -23.42
C SER A 201 48.22 22.16 -23.63
N PRO A 202 47.69 23.34 -23.21
CA PRO A 202 46.30 23.51 -22.75
C PRO A 202 45.43 24.48 -23.59
N ASN A 203 44.10 24.42 -23.43
CA ASN A 203 43.24 25.62 -23.35
C ASN A 203 41.78 25.35 -22.88
N ILE A 204 41.18 26.43 -22.37
CA ILE A 204 40.03 26.59 -21.44
C ILE A 204 38.68 26.82 -22.19
N ILE A 205 37.49 26.62 -21.53
CA ILE A 205 36.35 27.58 -21.43
C ILE A 205 35.11 26.98 -20.68
N SER A 206 34.48 27.84 -19.86
CA SER A 206 33.34 27.65 -18.94
C SER A 206 31.98 28.13 -19.48
N LYS A 207 30.82 27.62 -18.97
CA LYS A 207 29.53 28.36 -18.87
C LYS A 207 28.65 27.92 -17.68
N LYS A 208 27.87 28.88 -17.13
CA LYS A 208 26.87 28.80 -16.03
C LYS A 208 25.41 28.80 -16.56
N ASN A 209 24.49 28.29 -15.73
CA ASN A 209 23.01 28.46 -15.68
C ASN A 209 22.64 28.77 -14.18
N PRO A 210 21.42 29.10 -13.67
CA PRO A 210 20.07 28.92 -14.22
C PRO A 210 18.98 29.97 -13.85
N PHE A 211 17.77 29.68 -14.36
CA PHE A 211 16.47 30.30 -14.17
C PHE A 211 15.99 30.27 -12.70
N ALA A 212 15.39 31.37 -12.28
CA ALA A 212 14.46 31.48 -11.16
C ALA A 212 13.14 32.02 -11.72
N ASP A 213 12.00 31.42 -11.37
CA ASP A 213 10.77 32.14 -11.00
C ASP A 213 9.51 31.25 -10.89
N LYS A 214 8.70 31.62 -9.87
CA LYS A 214 7.22 31.54 -9.70
C LYS A 214 6.55 30.36 -8.98
N LEU A 215 5.99 30.70 -7.81
CA LEU A 215 4.96 29.99 -7.03
C LEU A 215 4.08 31.04 -6.32
N GLU A 216 2.84 31.25 -6.78
CA GLU A 216 1.78 32.03 -6.11
C GLU A 216 0.41 31.45 -6.47
N SER A 217 -0.22 30.67 -5.57
CA SER A 217 -1.67 30.38 -5.59
C SER A 217 -2.14 29.60 -4.33
N THR A 218 -2.62 30.29 -3.29
CA THR A 218 -3.22 29.65 -2.08
C THR A 218 -4.53 30.30 -1.60
N GLY A 219 -5.13 31.21 -2.38
CA GLY A 219 -6.29 32.00 -1.95
C GLY A 219 -7.67 31.36 -2.14
N GLU A 220 -7.86 30.49 -3.13
CA GLU A 220 -9.19 29.96 -3.49
C GLU A 220 -9.70 28.85 -2.54
N GLU A 221 -8.79 28.20 -1.82
CA GLU A 221 -9.11 26.98 -1.07
C GLU A 221 -9.91 27.25 0.22
N PHE A 222 -9.67 28.40 0.85
CA PHE A 222 -10.34 28.79 2.11
C PHE A 222 -11.82 29.12 1.94
N GLN A 223 -12.24 29.61 0.76
CA GLN A 223 -13.62 30.02 0.53
C GLN A 223 -14.58 28.83 0.39
N ASN A 224 -14.09 27.70 -0.14
CA ASN A 224 -14.88 26.50 -0.38
C ASN A 224 -15.28 25.78 0.93
N ILE A 225 -14.40 25.81 1.93
CA ILE A 225 -14.64 25.18 3.24
C ILE A 225 -15.76 25.89 4.02
N SER A 226 -15.85 27.21 3.90
CA SER A 226 -16.88 28.01 4.59
C SER A 226 -18.30 27.68 4.10
N ASN A 227 -18.46 27.49 2.79
CA ASN A 227 -19.75 27.20 2.16
C ASN A 227 -20.28 25.80 2.51
N ALA A 228 -19.40 24.80 2.58
CA ALA A 228 -19.79 23.42 2.94
C ALA A 228 -20.37 23.32 4.36
N LYS A 229 -19.77 24.03 5.34
CA LYS A 229 -20.24 24.07 6.73
C LYS A 229 -21.66 24.64 6.86
N GLN A 230 -22.03 25.62 6.05
CA GLN A 230 -23.38 26.19 6.05
C GLN A 230 -24.44 25.21 5.53
N ASN A 231 -24.11 24.40 4.52
CA ASN A 231 -25.07 23.47 3.92
C ASN A 231 -25.39 22.28 4.84
N ILE A 232 -24.39 21.74 5.53
CA ILE A 232 -24.59 20.67 6.52
C ILE A 232 -25.52 21.14 7.65
N LYS A 233 -25.31 22.35 8.15
CA LYS A 233 -26.16 22.95 9.20
C LYS A 233 -27.62 23.08 8.76
N LYS A 234 -27.87 23.40 7.48
CA LYS A 234 -29.24 23.46 6.94
C LYS A 234 -29.91 22.09 6.89
N SER A 235 -29.20 21.05 6.44
CA SER A 235 -29.76 19.69 6.33
C SER A 235 -30.10 19.09 7.70
N ILE A 236 -29.24 19.29 8.71
CA ILE A 236 -29.50 18.84 10.08
C ILE A 236 -30.75 19.54 10.65
N ASN A 237 -30.88 20.85 10.45
CA ASN A 237 -32.05 21.59 10.92
C ASN A 237 -33.35 21.17 10.21
N ALA A 238 -33.29 20.80 8.93
CA ALA A 238 -34.44 20.28 8.20
C ALA A 238 -34.93 18.94 8.79
N LEU A 239 -33.98 18.06 9.13
CA LEU A 239 -34.27 16.74 9.71
C LEU A 239 -34.87 16.85 11.12
N ILE A 240 -34.35 17.76 11.95
CA ILE A 240 -34.90 18.07 13.28
C ILE A 240 -36.33 18.60 13.16
N LYS A 241 -36.61 19.42 12.14
CA LYS A 241 -37.93 20.02 11.92
C LYS A 241 -38.99 18.99 11.49
N THR A 242 -38.61 17.98 10.71
CA THR A 242 -39.54 16.93 10.26
C THR A 242 -39.80 15.85 11.30
N HIS A 243 -38.90 15.67 12.27
CA HIS A 243 -39.00 14.61 13.29
C HIS A 243 -38.74 15.12 14.72
N PRO A 244 -39.56 16.05 15.24
CA PRO A 244 -39.28 16.75 16.51
C PRO A 244 -39.34 15.85 17.76
N SER A 245 -40.03 14.71 17.71
CA SER A 245 -40.11 13.74 18.81
C SER A 245 -38.83 12.92 19.03
N PHE A 246 -37.83 13.04 18.14
CA PHE A 246 -36.62 12.19 18.16
C PHE A 246 -35.36 12.91 18.64
N CYS A 247 -35.44 14.20 18.98
CA CYS A 247 -34.31 14.97 19.51
C CYS A 247 -34.66 15.57 20.87
N SER A 248 -34.70 14.74 21.92
CA SER A 248 -34.73 15.21 23.30
C SER A 248 -33.37 15.09 23.96
N ASN A 249 -32.37 15.83 23.47
CA ASN A 249 -31.31 16.33 24.34
C ASN A 249 -30.55 17.49 23.68
N LYS A 250 -30.41 18.60 24.41
CA LYS A 250 -29.74 19.82 23.93
C LYS A 250 -28.21 19.72 23.93
N ASN A 251 -27.63 18.61 24.40
CA ASN A 251 -26.19 18.39 24.40
C ASN A 251 -25.85 17.14 23.58
N SER A 252 -25.12 17.38 22.50
CA SER A 252 -24.41 16.46 21.60
C SER A 252 -24.18 15.04 22.13
N ASN A 253 -25.04 14.11 21.69
CA ASN A 253 -24.75 12.71 21.32
C ASN A 253 -26.08 12.08 20.89
N ILE A 254 -26.20 11.70 19.62
CA ILE A 254 -27.42 11.06 19.08
C ILE A 254 -27.42 9.60 19.57
N ILE A 255 -28.32 9.26 20.49
CA ILE A 255 -28.57 7.87 20.91
C ILE A 255 -29.78 7.36 20.11
N VAL A 256 -29.57 6.39 19.22
CA VAL A 256 -30.65 5.74 18.47
C VAL A 256 -31.16 4.55 19.28
N SER A 257 -32.47 4.49 19.54
CA SER A 257 -33.10 3.45 20.37
C SER A 257 -33.21 2.10 19.66
N LYS A 258 -33.18 1.00 20.44
CA LYS A 258 -33.31 -0.40 19.99
C LYS A 258 -34.55 -0.69 19.13
N ASP A 259 -35.61 0.11 19.24
CA ASP A 259 -36.85 -0.09 18.48
C ASP A 259 -36.72 0.26 16.98
N PHE A 260 -35.59 0.86 16.56
CA PHE A 260 -35.27 1.11 15.15
C PHE A 260 -34.99 -0.17 14.35
N TYR A 261 -34.65 -1.28 15.00
CA TYR A 261 -34.19 -2.52 14.35
C TYR A 261 -35.30 -3.47 13.87
N ALA A 262 -36.59 -3.16 14.09
CA ALA A 262 -37.67 -4.12 13.89
C ALA A 262 -38.43 -4.03 12.56
N SER A 263 -38.21 -3.02 11.70
CA SER A 263 -39.10 -2.82 10.53
C SER A 263 -38.46 -2.27 9.26
N ALA A 264 -37.26 -2.68 8.90
CA ALA A 264 -36.73 -2.43 7.56
C ALA A 264 -35.64 -3.42 7.18
N ASP A 265 -35.49 -3.63 5.87
CA ASP A 265 -34.53 -4.53 5.23
C ASP A 265 -33.15 -4.38 5.86
N ILE A 266 -32.82 -5.31 6.78
CA ILE A 266 -31.67 -5.23 7.67
C ILE A 266 -30.38 -5.14 6.86
N SER A 267 -30.33 -5.75 5.68
CA SER A 267 -29.17 -5.70 4.80
C SER A 267 -28.97 -4.32 4.17
N ALA A 268 -30.06 -3.66 3.74
CA ALA A 268 -29.99 -2.30 3.20
C ALA A 268 -29.68 -1.27 4.29
N ILE A 269 -30.19 -1.45 5.50
CA ILE A 269 -29.85 -0.59 6.64
C ILE A 269 -28.43 -0.85 7.15
N GLN A 270 -27.97 -2.10 7.20
CA GLN A 270 -26.58 -2.41 7.56
C GLN A 270 -25.62 -1.82 6.53
N LYS A 271 -25.91 -1.96 5.23
CA LYS A 271 -25.16 -1.31 4.15
C LYS A 271 -25.17 0.20 4.30
N ASN A 272 -26.34 0.82 4.47
CA ASN A 272 -26.45 2.26 4.66
C ASN A 272 -25.81 2.75 5.96
N ILE A 273 -25.83 1.99 7.05
CA ILE A 273 -25.16 2.34 8.31
C ILE A 273 -23.65 2.18 8.16
N ILE A 274 -23.17 1.13 7.49
CA ILE A 274 -21.74 0.95 7.15
C ILE A 274 -21.29 2.10 6.26
N ASP A 275 -22.03 2.40 5.20
CA ASP A 275 -21.74 3.52 4.29
C ASP A 275 -21.80 4.85 5.05
N LEU A 276 -22.76 5.07 5.95
CA LEU A 276 -22.88 6.30 6.74
C LEU A 276 -21.80 6.39 7.82
N HIS A 277 -21.41 5.28 8.46
CA HIS A 277 -20.31 5.21 9.42
C HIS A 277 -18.98 5.44 8.71
N SER A 278 -18.73 4.80 7.57
CA SER A 278 -17.55 5.05 6.74
C SER A 278 -17.52 6.53 6.33
N ASN A 279 -18.63 7.08 5.82
CA ASN A 279 -18.72 8.49 5.46
C ASN A 279 -18.56 9.46 6.65
N LEU A 280 -19.09 9.14 7.83
CA LEU A 280 -18.99 9.97 9.04
C LEU A 280 -17.61 9.86 9.72
N PHE A 281 -17.01 8.67 9.70
CA PHE A 281 -15.67 8.41 10.21
C PHE A 281 -14.63 9.12 9.33
N MET A 282 -14.77 9.02 8.00
CA MET A 282 -13.93 9.72 7.02
C MET A 282 -14.12 11.25 7.09
N ARG A 283 -15.32 11.77 7.38
CA ARG A 283 -15.55 13.22 7.42
C ARG A 283 -15.25 13.90 8.76
N ASN A 284 -15.37 13.19 9.88
CA ASN A 284 -15.23 13.82 11.21
C ASN A 284 -13.92 13.51 11.92
N ASN A 285 -13.09 12.58 11.42
CA ASN A 285 -11.75 12.35 11.97
C ASN A 285 -10.73 11.73 10.98
N PRO A 286 -10.51 12.31 9.78
CA PRO A 286 -9.67 11.66 8.77
C PRO A 286 -8.17 11.58 9.09
N LEU A 287 -7.68 12.33 10.09
CA LEU A 287 -6.25 12.58 10.27
C LEU A 287 -5.67 12.15 11.63
N GLU A 288 -6.49 11.64 12.54
CA GLU A 288 -6.02 11.04 13.80
C GLU A 288 -6.03 9.50 13.75
N ILE A 289 -5.91 8.92 12.55
CA ILE A 289 -5.56 7.51 12.43
C ILE A 289 -4.15 7.38 13.03
N SER A 290 -4.10 6.75 14.20
CA SER A 290 -2.91 6.49 15.01
C SER A 290 -1.64 6.36 14.16
N LEU A 291 -0.76 7.37 14.23
CA LEU A 291 0.57 7.44 13.59
C LEU A 291 1.55 6.37 14.08
N ASN A 292 1.09 5.38 14.85
CA ASN A 292 1.90 4.35 15.50
C ASN A 292 1.53 2.93 15.01
N GLN A 293 1.03 2.82 13.78
CA GLN A 293 0.82 1.52 13.14
C GLN A 293 2.16 0.79 12.96
N ASN A 294 2.11 -0.54 12.96
CA ASN A 294 3.24 -1.44 12.71
C ASN A 294 2.98 -2.15 11.39
N GLU A 295 3.23 -1.46 10.29
CA GLU A 295 2.84 -1.90 8.96
C GLU A 295 4.03 -1.88 8.00
N ILE A 296 4.11 -2.93 7.17
CA ILE A 296 5.04 -3.05 6.05
C ILE A 296 4.23 -3.39 4.82
N LEU A 297 4.51 -2.73 3.71
CA LEU A 297 3.87 -2.92 2.42
C LEU A 297 4.94 -3.15 1.36
N LEU A 298 4.81 -4.27 0.64
CA LEU A 298 5.65 -4.67 -0.47
C LEU A 298 4.80 -4.72 -1.74
N CYS A 299 5.04 -3.82 -2.67
CA CYS A 299 4.25 -3.71 -3.91
C CYS A 299 5.08 -4.08 -5.13
N ALA A 300 4.46 -4.73 -6.11
CA ALA A 300 5.12 -5.10 -7.37
C ALA A 300 5.40 -3.90 -8.28
N SER A 301 4.61 -2.83 -8.17
CA SER A 301 4.73 -1.64 -9.00
C SER A 301 4.41 -0.37 -8.22
N SER A 302 4.77 0.77 -8.83
CA SER A 302 4.31 2.08 -8.38
C SER A 302 2.83 2.30 -8.72
N ALA A 303 2.24 3.35 -8.13
CA ALA A 303 0.86 3.80 -8.37
C ALA A 303 0.51 4.06 -9.85
N TYR A 304 1.49 4.17 -10.75
CA TYR A 304 1.27 4.43 -12.19
C TYR A 304 1.74 3.32 -13.13
N LYS A 305 2.22 2.18 -12.60
CA LYS A 305 2.86 1.14 -13.42
C LYS A 305 2.05 -0.16 -13.40
N LYS A 306 1.93 -0.74 -14.59
CA LYS A 306 1.41 -2.09 -14.80
C LYS A 306 2.48 -3.13 -14.44
N THR A 307 2.03 -4.27 -13.92
CA THR A 307 2.82 -5.48 -13.73
C THR A 307 2.55 -6.45 -14.88
N TYR A 308 3.46 -7.41 -15.08
CA TYR A 308 3.36 -8.40 -16.14
C TYR A 308 3.52 -9.81 -15.57
N GLN A 309 2.88 -10.79 -16.22
CA GLN A 309 3.12 -12.22 -16.01
C GLN A 309 3.98 -12.77 -17.17
N PRO A 310 5.31 -12.64 -17.14
CA PRO A 310 6.18 -13.16 -18.18
C PRO A 310 6.32 -14.69 -18.10
N LYS A 311 6.79 -15.29 -19.19
CA LYS A 311 7.31 -16.66 -19.15
C LYS A 311 8.72 -16.64 -18.57
N ILE A 312 8.91 -17.23 -17.41
CA ILE A 312 10.21 -17.42 -16.75
C ILE A 312 10.42 -18.92 -16.61
N ASP A 313 11.59 -19.41 -17.03
CA ASP A 313 11.91 -20.84 -17.06
C ASP A 313 10.87 -21.68 -17.86
N GLY A 314 10.32 -21.08 -18.92
CA GLY A 314 9.38 -21.75 -19.83
C GLY A 314 7.91 -21.71 -19.42
N ASP A 315 7.58 -21.17 -18.25
CA ASP A 315 6.21 -21.11 -17.73
C ASP A 315 5.82 -19.71 -17.25
N TYR A 316 4.52 -19.38 -17.27
CA TYR A 316 4.04 -18.10 -16.78
C TYR A 316 4.23 -17.99 -15.27
N GLN A 317 4.70 -16.82 -14.85
CA GLN A 317 4.97 -16.49 -13.46
C GLN A 317 4.43 -15.11 -13.11
N SER A 318 3.98 -14.94 -11.88
CA SER A 318 3.82 -13.60 -11.31
C SER A 318 5.20 -13.06 -10.96
N ALA A 319 5.72 -12.14 -11.77
CA ALA A 319 7.15 -11.79 -11.76
C ALA A 319 7.65 -11.33 -10.39
N PHE A 320 6.89 -10.45 -9.72
CA PHE A 320 7.30 -9.92 -8.42
C PHE A 320 7.34 -11.02 -7.36
N SER A 321 6.25 -11.78 -7.18
CA SER A 321 6.22 -12.90 -6.24
C SER A 321 7.32 -13.93 -6.54
N TYR A 322 7.54 -14.27 -7.81
CA TYR A 322 8.58 -15.24 -8.20
C TYR A 322 9.97 -14.76 -7.75
N PHE A 323 10.37 -13.52 -8.06
CA PHE A 323 11.71 -13.02 -7.69
C PHE A 323 11.83 -12.68 -6.21
N LEU A 324 10.77 -12.24 -5.55
CA LEU A 324 10.75 -11.98 -4.12
C LEU A 324 10.98 -13.30 -3.36
N ILE A 325 10.22 -14.35 -3.68
CA ILE A 325 10.38 -15.70 -3.09
C ILE A 325 11.76 -16.29 -3.41
N LYS A 326 12.22 -16.19 -4.66
CA LYS A 326 13.55 -16.66 -5.08
C LYS A 326 14.66 -15.99 -4.29
N THR A 327 14.56 -14.68 -4.07
CA THR A 327 15.49 -13.93 -3.22
C THR A 327 15.49 -14.46 -1.79
N ILE A 328 14.31 -14.66 -1.18
CA ILE A 328 14.22 -15.17 0.18
C ILE A 328 14.91 -16.54 0.30
N LYS A 329 14.61 -17.47 -0.61
CA LYS A 329 15.21 -18.81 -0.61
C LYS A 329 16.73 -18.78 -0.75
N GLU A 330 17.26 -17.98 -1.67
CA GLU A 330 18.72 -17.87 -1.86
C GLU A 330 19.45 -17.35 -0.61
N TYR A 331 18.84 -16.47 0.17
CA TYR A 331 19.42 -15.99 1.44
C TYR A 331 19.30 -17.03 2.55
N LEU A 332 18.16 -17.74 2.64
CA LEU A 332 17.96 -18.86 3.57
C LEU A 332 19.00 -19.96 3.34
N GLU A 333 19.20 -20.37 2.09
CA GLU A 333 20.19 -21.39 1.70
C GLU A 333 21.62 -21.01 2.08
N LYS A 334 21.94 -19.71 2.07
CA LYS A 334 23.26 -19.19 2.46
C LYS A 334 23.39 -18.96 3.97
N GLY A 335 22.30 -19.09 4.74
CA GLY A 335 22.28 -18.74 6.17
C GLY A 335 22.53 -17.26 6.44
N ILE A 336 22.21 -16.37 5.49
CA ILE A 336 22.42 -14.93 5.62
C ILE A 336 21.14 -14.26 6.09
N LEU A 337 21.24 -13.40 7.11
CA LEU A 337 20.11 -12.60 7.56
C LEU A 337 19.65 -11.65 6.45
N LEU A 338 18.36 -11.68 6.15
CA LEU A 338 17.74 -10.88 5.11
C LEU A 338 16.85 -9.80 5.72
N SER A 339 17.19 -8.53 5.49
CA SER A 339 16.37 -7.38 5.86
C SER A 339 15.33 -7.06 4.77
N TYR A 340 14.31 -6.27 5.09
CA TYR A 340 13.34 -5.81 4.08
C TYR A 340 13.99 -4.95 2.99
N ASN A 341 14.94 -4.07 3.33
CA ASN A 341 15.63 -3.27 2.34
C ASN A 341 16.46 -4.15 1.38
N THR A 342 17.23 -5.09 1.93
CA THR A 342 18.04 -6.00 1.10
C THR A 342 17.15 -6.92 0.25
N LEU A 343 15.98 -7.32 0.75
CA LEU A 343 14.99 -8.09 -0.01
C LEU A 343 14.49 -7.31 -1.23
N ILE A 344 14.07 -6.06 -1.06
CA ILE A 344 13.51 -5.27 -2.16
C ILE A 344 14.57 -4.88 -3.20
N GLU A 345 15.78 -4.53 -2.75
CA GLU A 345 16.92 -4.23 -3.63
C GLU A 345 17.32 -5.46 -4.46
N SER A 346 17.53 -6.60 -3.81
CA SER A 346 17.93 -7.84 -4.48
C SER A 346 16.86 -8.33 -5.46
N THR A 347 15.57 -8.17 -5.12
CA THR A 347 14.45 -8.52 -5.99
C THR A 347 14.40 -7.61 -7.22
N THR A 348 14.61 -6.30 -7.01
CA THR A 348 14.66 -5.31 -8.09
C THR A 348 15.78 -5.60 -9.07
N GLU A 349 16.98 -5.94 -8.59
CA GLU A 349 18.11 -6.29 -9.46
C GLU A 349 17.85 -7.57 -10.28
N LYS A 350 17.17 -8.57 -9.70
CA LYS A 350 16.76 -9.77 -10.46
C LYS A 350 15.73 -9.45 -11.55
N LEU A 351 14.73 -8.64 -11.25
CA LEU A 351 13.74 -8.19 -12.24
C LEU A 351 14.42 -7.46 -13.41
N LYS A 352 15.34 -6.52 -13.11
CA LYS A 352 16.12 -5.80 -14.14
C LYS A 352 16.95 -6.74 -15.00
N LYS A 353 17.61 -7.75 -14.40
CA LYS A 353 18.42 -8.73 -15.14
C LYS A 353 17.61 -9.50 -16.18
N GLU A 354 16.33 -9.73 -15.89
CA GLU A 354 15.39 -10.44 -16.77
C GLU A 354 14.62 -9.48 -17.70
N ASN A 355 15.03 -8.20 -17.76
CA ASN A 355 14.37 -7.14 -18.52
C ASN A 355 12.89 -6.95 -18.16
N ILE A 356 12.53 -7.20 -16.90
CA ILE A 356 11.19 -6.98 -16.36
C ILE A 356 11.19 -5.63 -15.65
N TYR A 357 10.48 -4.65 -16.23
CA TYR A 357 10.45 -3.26 -15.74
C TYR A 357 9.41 -3.00 -14.65
N ASN A 358 9.17 -3.99 -13.80
CA ASN A 358 8.48 -3.77 -12.54
C ASN A 358 9.34 -2.84 -11.68
N ASN A 359 8.70 -1.98 -10.88
CA ASN A 359 9.40 -1.10 -9.94
C ASN A 359 8.88 -1.41 -8.55
N PRO A 360 9.38 -2.49 -7.92
CA PRO A 360 8.92 -2.86 -6.60
C PRO A 360 9.11 -1.74 -5.59
N GLN A 361 8.17 -1.62 -4.66
CA GLN A 361 8.22 -0.61 -3.60
C GLN A 361 8.17 -1.29 -2.23
N LEU A 362 8.91 -0.72 -1.30
CA LEU A 362 8.87 -1.01 0.12
C LEU A 362 8.37 0.24 0.83
N ILE A 363 7.20 0.15 1.44
CA ILE A 363 6.55 1.22 2.21
C ILE A 363 6.39 0.70 3.63
N PHE A 364 6.60 1.55 4.63
CA PHE A 364 6.64 1.12 6.02
C PHE A 364 6.25 2.27 6.95
N SER A 365 5.73 1.92 8.13
CA SER A 365 5.31 2.92 9.13
C SER A 365 6.45 3.39 10.03
N LYS A 366 7.55 2.63 10.11
CA LYS A 366 8.70 2.88 10.99
C LYS A 366 10.02 2.61 10.27
N ILE A 367 10.98 3.54 10.39
CA ILE A 367 12.29 3.44 9.71
C ILE A 367 13.06 2.16 10.03
N GLU A 368 12.90 1.64 11.26
CA GLU A 368 13.56 0.42 11.72
C GLU A 368 13.21 -0.81 10.88
N PHE A 369 12.08 -0.80 10.16
CA PHE A 369 11.69 -1.91 9.28
C PHE A 369 12.61 -2.05 8.07
N LEU A 370 13.34 -1.02 7.65
CA LEU A 370 14.34 -1.14 6.58
C LEU A 370 15.41 -2.18 6.90
N THR A 371 15.89 -2.18 8.14
CA THR A 371 16.99 -3.04 8.60
C THR A 371 16.50 -4.27 9.36
N LYS A 372 15.22 -4.32 9.75
CA LYS A 372 14.62 -5.48 10.41
C LYS A 372 14.68 -6.71 9.53
N GLN A 373 15.02 -7.85 10.13
CA GLN A 373 14.95 -9.15 9.47
C GLN A 373 13.50 -9.45 9.04
N ILE A 374 13.34 -10.05 7.87
CA ILE A 374 12.01 -10.41 7.37
C ILE A 374 11.30 -11.38 8.32
N PHE A 375 10.01 -11.14 8.57
CA PHE A 375 9.13 -12.01 9.36
C PHE A 375 9.59 -12.27 10.81
N THR A 376 10.26 -11.30 11.44
CA THR A 376 10.63 -11.32 12.87
C THR A 376 10.09 -10.16 13.67
#